data_AF-A0A0J5GJC8-F1
#
_entry.id   AF-A0A0J5GJC8-F1
#
_cell.length_a   1.000
_cell.length_b   1.000
_cell.length_c   1.000
_cell.angle_alpha   90.00
_cell.angle_beta   90.00
_cell.angle_gamma   90.00
#
_symmetry.space_group_name_H-M   'P 1'
#
loop_
_entity.id
_entity.type
_entity.pdbx_description
1 polymer ?
#
loop_
_entity_poly.entity_id
_entity_poly.type
_entity_poly.pdbx_seq_one_letter_code
_entity_poly.pdbx_strand_id
1 'polypeptide(L)'
;MRWLSIALLAALPAVAAGAEVLTLCYHYGCDRNRRIELDDTAQIWFRQRLDDAADAAGERAALQDIVLSYYQHAAREAPIASDRGGNHEDAANVGRMDCLDHSHNVLVLLQLLTNHGWLRHHQLLGQVHRAPLLFDHHAAVAVRDVTSGQDWVIDSWFRDFGAPPVVVPLAIWKEGFSP
;
A
#
# COMPACT_ATOMS: atom_id res chain seq x y z
N MET A 1 -49.71 -24.08 -34.85
CA MET A 1 -49.45 -22.80 -34.17
C MET A 1 -48.02 -22.84 -33.65
N ARG A 2 -47.12 -22.02 -34.23
CA ARG A 2 -45.69 -21.98 -33.91
C ARG A 2 -45.49 -21.19 -32.62
N TRP A 3 -44.92 -21.81 -31.60
CA TRP A 3 -44.59 -21.15 -30.33
C TRP A 3 -43.28 -20.38 -30.50
N LEU A 4 -43.35 -19.06 -30.40
CA LEU A 4 -42.20 -18.16 -30.38
C LEU A 4 -41.56 -18.21 -28.98
N SER A 5 -40.37 -18.78 -28.88
CA SER A 5 -39.54 -18.70 -27.68
C SER A 5 -38.93 -17.31 -27.58
N ILE A 6 -39.40 -16.50 -26.63
CA ILE A 6 -38.78 -15.22 -26.25
C ILE A 6 -37.60 -15.57 -25.34
N ALA A 7 -36.37 -15.38 -25.83
CA ALA A 7 -35.17 -15.46 -25.02
C ALA A 7 -35.04 -14.18 -24.19
N LEU A 8 -35.31 -14.28 -22.89
CA LEU A 8 -35.09 -13.21 -21.93
C LEU A 8 -33.58 -13.12 -21.66
N LEU A 9 -32.89 -12.14 -22.25
CA LEU A 9 -31.54 -11.76 -21.81
C LEU A 9 -31.66 -11.08 -20.44
N ALA A 10 -31.32 -11.81 -19.39
CA ALA A 10 -31.14 -11.24 -18.06
C ALA A 10 -29.87 -10.38 -18.06
N ALA A 11 -30.03 -9.06 -18.09
CA ALA A 11 -28.96 -8.12 -17.80
C ALA A 11 -28.61 -8.26 -16.30
N LEU A 12 -27.44 -8.84 -16.01
CA LEU A 12 -26.90 -8.87 -14.65
C LEU A 12 -26.56 -7.43 -14.23
N PRO A 13 -26.97 -6.99 -13.02
CA PRO A 13 -26.58 -5.67 -12.54
C PRO A 13 -25.06 -5.66 -12.36
N ALA A 14 -24.39 -4.69 -12.98
CA ALA A 14 -23.02 -4.37 -12.64
C ALA A 14 -23.02 -3.90 -11.18
N VAL A 15 -22.42 -4.68 -10.28
CA VAL A 15 -22.13 -4.21 -8.93
C VAL A 15 -21.14 -3.08 -9.12
N ALA A 16 -21.58 -1.83 -8.96
CA ALA A 16 -20.66 -0.72 -8.81
C ALA A 16 -19.84 -1.02 -7.56
N ALA A 17 -18.53 -1.25 -7.73
CA ALA A 17 -17.63 -1.26 -6.60
C ALA A 17 -17.77 0.12 -5.96
N GLY A 18 -18.15 0.18 -4.68
CA GLY A 18 -18.25 1.46 -3.99
C GLY A 18 -16.86 2.03 -3.74
N ALA A 19 -16.78 3.33 -3.47
CA ALA A 19 -15.55 3.95 -3.01
C ALA A 19 -15.06 3.26 -1.71
N GLU A 20 -13.77 2.91 -1.68
CA GLU A 20 -13.13 2.29 -0.52
C GLU A 20 -12.56 3.38 0.38
N VAL A 21 -12.75 3.26 1.69
CA VAL A 21 -12.31 4.30 2.63
C VAL A 21 -11.27 3.74 3.58
N LEU A 22 -10.05 4.28 3.47
CA LEU A 22 -8.94 3.93 4.34
C LEU A 22 -8.71 5.04 5.37
N THR A 23 -8.26 4.67 6.57
CA THR A 23 -7.81 5.64 7.57
C THR A 23 -6.31 5.81 7.42
N LEU A 24 -5.90 7.02 7.02
CA LEU A 24 -4.51 7.46 6.99
C LEU A 24 -4.13 7.97 8.39
N CYS A 25 -2.99 7.53 8.89
CA CYS A 25 -2.31 8.05 10.08
C CYS A 25 -1.13 8.94 9.69
N TYR A 26 -0.91 10.04 10.40
CA TYR A 26 0.22 10.92 10.18
C TYR A 26 0.53 11.74 11.44
N HIS A 27 1.61 12.53 11.39
CA HIS A 27 2.08 13.43 12.43
C HIS A 27 2.78 12.78 13.63
N TYR A 28 3.48 11.68 13.36
CA TYR A 28 4.24 10.84 14.29
C TYR A 28 3.36 10.09 15.29
N GLY A 29 3.60 8.79 15.43
CA GLY A 29 2.86 7.93 16.34
C GLY A 29 1.35 7.90 16.09
N CYS A 30 0.90 8.14 14.86
CA CYS A 30 -0.50 8.26 14.48
C CYS A 30 -1.28 9.33 15.27
N ASP A 31 -0.65 10.46 15.64
CA ASP A 31 -1.28 11.56 16.38
C ASP A 31 -2.51 12.12 15.65
N ARG A 32 -2.48 12.12 14.32
CA ARG A 32 -3.57 12.61 13.47
C ARG A 32 -4.02 11.57 12.47
N ASN A 33 -5.32 11.52 12.26
CA ASN A 33 -5.93 10.62 11.29
C ASN A 33 -6.77 11.37 10.26
N ARG A 34 -6.85 10.82 9.05
CA ARG A 34 -7.73 11.31 7.97
C ARG A 34 -8.36 10.13 7.26
N ARG A 35 -9.66 10.22 6.95
CA ARG A 35 -10.31 9.25 6.06
C ARG A 35 -9.96 9.64 4.62
N ILE A 36 -9.38 8.71 3.87
CA ILE A 36 -9.01 8.87 2.48
C ILE A 36 -9.95 7.99 1.66
N GLU A 37 -10.66 8.62 0.73
CA GLU A 37 -11.53 7.92 -0.20
C GLU A 37 -10.77 7.52 -1.46
N LEU A 38 -10.78 6.23 -1.75
CA LEU A 38 -10.29 5.65 -2.99
C LEU A 38 -11.48 5.43 -3.92
N ASP A 39 -11.65 6.39 -4.82
CA ASP A 39 -12.68 6.32 -5.85
C ASP A 39 -12.47 5.14 -6.82
N ASP A 40 -13.49 4.87 -7.63
CA ASP A 40 -13.47 3.78 -8.62
C ASP A 40 -12.29 3.91 -9.59
N THR A 41 -11.86 5.14 -9.91
CA THR A 41 -10.75 5.37 -10.84
C THR A 41 -9.44 4.86 -10.23
N ALA A 42 -9.17 5.20 -8.97
CA ALA A 42 -8.01 4.72 -8.23
C ALA A 42 -8.05 3.19 -8.09
N GLN A 43 -9.19 2.63 -7.72
CA GLN A 43 -9.36 1.18 -7.55
C GLN A 43 -9.18 0.40 -8.85
N ILE A 44 -9.76 0.87 -9.96
CA ILE A 44 -9.57 0.26 -11.28
C ILE A 44 -8.10 0.30 -11.67
N TRP A 45 -7.42 1.42 -11.43
CA TRP A 45 -5.99 1.54 -11.73
C TRP A 45 -5.14 0.59 -10.85
N PHE A 46 -5.42 0.45 -9.55
CA PHE A 46 -4.73 -0.51 -8.68
C PHE A 46 -4.90 -1.94 -9.18
N ARG A 47 -6.14 -2.33 -9.48
CA ARG A 47 -6.44 -3.66 -9.99
C ARG A 47 -5.71 -3.93 -11.30
N GLN A 48 -5.80 -3.02 -12.27
CA GLN A 48 -5.10 -3.16 -13.57
C GLN A 48 -3.60 -3.26 -13.38
N ARG A 49 -3.02 -2.44 -12.51
CA ARG A 49 -1.59 -2.42 -12.25
C ARG A 49 -1.07 -3.75 -11.67
N LEU A 50 -1.88 -4.42 -10.85
CA LEU A 50 -1.61 -5.77 -10.34
C LEU A 50 -1.92 -6.85 -11.38
N ASP A 51 -2.97 -6.69 -12.17
CA ASP A 51 -3.34 -7.63 -13.22
C ASP A 51 -2.27 -7.72 -14.33
N ASP A 52 -1.56 -6.63 -14.60
CA ASP A 52 -0.44 -6.55 -15.53
C ASP A 52 0.87 -7.16 -14.97
N ALA A 53 0.95 -7.46 -13.68
CA ALA A 53 2.12 -8.11 -13.09
C ALA A 53 2.14 -9.60 -13.47
N ALA A 54 3.11 -9.99 -14.32
CA ALA A 54 3.25 -11.35 -14.80
C ALA A 54 3.92 -12.31 -13.79
N ASP A 55 4.67 -11.77 -12.84
CA ASP A 55 5.42 -12.54 -11.84
C ASP A 55 5.56 -11.77 -10.51
N ALA A 56 6.21 -12.40 -9.53
CA ALA A 56 6.46 -11.80 -8.24
C ALA A 56 7.31 -10.50 -8.31
N ALA A 57 8.27 -10.40 -9.23
CA ALA A 57 9.02 -9.16 -9.37
C ALA A 57 8.14 -8.02 -9.91
N GLY A 58 7.29 -8.32 -10.89
CA GLY A 58 6.30 -7.41 -11.43
C GLY A 58 5.27 -6.97 -10.38
N GLU A 59 4.83 -7.87 -9.50
CA GLU A 59 3.89 -7.52 -8.44
C GLU A 59 4.54 -6.64 -7.38
N ARG A 60 5.80 -6.87 -7.01
CA ARG A 60 6.55 -5.95 -6.13
C ARG A 60 6.68 -4.55 -6.73
N ALA A 61 6.96 -4.45 -8.02
CA ALA A 61 6.97 -3.16 -8.72
C ALA A 61 5.58 -2.51 -8.74
N ALA A 62 4.51 -3.29 -8.94
CA ALA A 62 3.13 -2.82 -8.86
C ALA A 62 2.80 -2.23 -7.48
N LEU A 63 3.23 -2.91 -6.42
CA LEU A 63 3.03 -2.45 -5.05
C LEU A 63 3.77 -1.14 -4.76
N GLN A 64 4.95 -0.92 -5.35
CA GLN A 64 5.64 0.39 -5.27
C GLN A 64 4.78 1.51 -5.88
N ASP A 65 4.26 1.29 -7.08
CA ASP A 65 3.45 2.27 -7.79
C ASP A 65 2.12 2.54 -7.05
N ILE A 66 1.50 1.50 -6.50
CA ILE A 66 0.24 1.59 -5.75
C ILE A 66 0.43 2.36 -4.43
N VAL A 67 1.48 2.08 -3.67
CA VAL A 67 1.78 2.83 -2.43
C VAL A 67 2.02 4.31 -2.75
N LEU A 68 2.79 4.59 -3.80
CA LEU A 68 3.02 5.96 -4.25
C LEU A 68 1.72 6.67 -4.64
N SER A 69 0.89 6.02 -5.45
CA SER A 69 -0.41 6.54 -5.87
C SER A 69 -1.33 6.78 -4.66
N TYR A 70 -1.40 5.84 -3.71
CA TYR A 70 -2.18 6.01 -2.49
C TYR A 70 -1.78 7.28 -1.72
N TYR A 71 -0.49 7.54 -1.54
CA TYR A 71 -0.04 8.77 -0.88
C TYR A 71 -0.33 10.03 -1.71
N GLN A 72 -0.30 9.96 -3.04
CA GLN A 72 -0.70 11.08 -3.90
C GLN A 72 -2.20 11.39 -3.78
N HIS A 73 -3.05 10.38 -3.61
CA HIS A 73 -4.46 10.56 -3.31
C HIS A 73 -4.64 11.16 -1.90
N ALA A 74 -3.97 10.58 -0.90
CA ALA A 74 -4.05 11.03 0.49
C ALA A 74 -3.58 12.49 0.68
N ALA A 75 -2.56 12.92 -0.06
CA ALA A 75 -2.02 14.28 -0.02
C ALA A 75 -3.00 15.36 -0.51
N ARG A 76 -4.10 14.99 -1.17
CA ARG A 76 -5.17 15.93 -1.54
C ARG A 76 -6.01 16.35 -0.33
N GLU A 77 -6.01 15.53 0.71
CA GLU A 77 -6.86 15.70 1.90
C GLU A 77 -6.09 15.88 3.21
N ALA A 78 -4.81 15.50 3.22
CA ALA A 78 -3.90 15.60 4.35
C ALA A 78 -2.59 16.29 3.93
N PRO A 79 -1.92 17.03 4.83
CA PRO A 79 -0.72 17.80 4.50
C PRO A 79 0.57 16.95 4.40
N ILE A 80 0.44 15.65 4.11
CA ILE A 80 1.54 14.68 4.07
C ILE A 80 2.53 14.92 2.90
N ALA A 81 2.22 15.81 1.97
CA ALA A 81 3.15 16.21 0.91
C ALA A 81 4.41 16.93 1.44
N SER A 82 4.38 17.40 2.69
CA SER A 82 5.53 18.03 3.36
C SER A 82 6.46 17.02 4.07
N ASP A 83 6.10 15.73 4.03
CA ASP A 83 6.85 14.67 4.67
C ASP A 83 8.27 14.51 4.10
N ARG A 84 9.23 14.23 5.00
CA ARG A 84 10.65 14.15 4.69
C ARG A 84 11.14 12.74 5.03
N GLY A 85 11.88 12.15 4.10
CA GLY A 85 12.42 10.82 4.31
C GLY A 85 13.34 10.76 5.53
N GLY A 86 13.26 9.69 6.29
CA GLY A 86 14.20 9.43 7.37
C GLY A 86 14.03 10.30 8.62
N ASN A 87 12.92 11.03 8.77
CA ASN A 87 12.66 11.92 9.91
C ASN A 87 13.72 13.03 10.11
N HIS A 88 14.42 13.42 9.05
CA HIS A 88 15.53 14.37 9.16
C HIS A 88 15.04 15.83 9.10
N GLU A 89 15.29 16.57 10.18
CA GLU A 89 15.02 18.03 10.29
C GLU A 89 13.57 18.43 9.97
N ASP A 90 12.61 17.56 10.25
CA ASP A 90 11.20 17.73 9.88
C ASP A 90 10.32 18.25 11.03
N ALA A 91 10.92 18.71 12.13
CA ALA A 91 10.21 18.96 13.39
C ALA A 91 9.04 19.96 13.25
N ALA A 92 9.20 20.93 12.35
CA ALA A 92 8.20 21.96 12.05
C ALA A 92 7.23 21.56 10.92
N ASN A 93 7.43 20.41 10.26
CA ASN A 93 6.66 20.01 9.09
C ASN A 93 5.30 19.46 9.50
N VAL A 94 4.24 20.18 9.11
CA VAL A 94 2.86 19.74 9.32
C VAL A 94 2.52 18.67 8.30
N GLY A 95 2.39 17.43 8.74
CA GLY A 95 2.16 16.28 7.85
C GLY A 95 3.30 15.28 7.81
N ARG A 96 4.41 15.54 8.51
CA ARG A 96 5.50 14.57 8.74
C ARG A 96 4.98 13.22 9.20
N MET A 97 5.65 12.15 8.79
CA MET A 97 5.31 10.77 9.11
C MET A 97 6.54 10.04 9.61
N ASP A 98 6.40 9.31 10.71
CA ASP A 98 7.45 8.41 11.19
C ASP A 98 7.26 6.98 10.66
N CYS A 99 8.15 6.06 11.03
CA CYS A 99 8.06 4.66 10.60
C CYS A 99 6.74 3.98 11.04
N LEU A 100 6.12 4.44 12.13
CA LEU A 100 4.84 3.90 12.61
C LEU A 100 3.69 4.37 11.71
N ASP A 101 3.66 5.65 11.36
CA ASP A 101 2.68 6.21 10.42
C ASP A 101 2.79 5.51 9.05
N HIS A 102 4.01 5.42 8.50
CA HIS A 102 4.25 4.77 7.20
C HIS A 102 3.83 3.30 7.21
N SER A 103 4.26 2.53 8.21
CA SER A 103 3.92 1.10 8.30
C SER A 103 2.45 0.84 8.57
N HIS A 104 1.74 1.71 9.31
CA HIS A 104 0.29 1.65 9.43
C HIS A 104 -0.40 1.88 8.09
N ASN A 105 -0.05 2.95 7.40
CA ASN A 105 -0.65 3.35 6.13
C ASN A 105 -0.46 2.31 5.03
N VAL A 106 0.75 1.76 4.91
CA VAL A 106 1.03 0.67 3.96
C VAL A 106 0.26 -0.59 4.35
N LEU A 107 0.12 -0.89 5.65
CA LEU A 107 -0.58 -2.09 6.11
C LEU A 107 -2.06 -2.05 5.72
N VAL A 108 -2.76 -0.95 6.00
CA VAL A 108 -4.19 -0.82 5.69
C VAL A 108 -4.45 -0.86 4.18
N LEU A 109 -3.54 -0.29 3.38
CA LEU A 109 -3.60 -0.39 1.93
C LEU A 109 -3.43 -1.84 1.46
N LEU A 110 -2.41 -2.56 1.92
CA LEU A 110 -2.19 -3.94 1.51
C LEU A 110 -3.30 -4.89 2.01
N GLN A 111 -3.91 -4.60 3.15
CA GLN A 111 -5.10 -5.31 3.63
C GLN A 111 -6.27 -5.14 2.66
N LEU A 112 -6.50 -3.92 2.16
CA LEU A 112 -7.52 -3.67 1.13
C LEU A 112 -7.26 -4.53 -0.12
N LEU A 113 -6.05 -4.48 -0.67
CA LEU A 113 -5.68 -5.27 -1.86
C LEU A 113 -5.84 -6.78 -1.63
N THR A 114 -5.50 -7.25 -0.43
CA THR A 114 -5.66 -8.65 -0.01
C THR A 114 -7.13 -9.04 0.08
N ASN A 115 -7.98 -8.20 0.67
CA ASN A 115 -9.42 -8.46 0.84
C ASN A 115 -10.17 -8.53 -0.50
N HIS A 116 -9.74 -7.75 -1.50
CA HIS A 116 -10.24 -7.89 -2.86
C HIS A 116 -9.68 -9.09 -3.63
N GLY A 117 -8.65 -9.77 -3.08
CA GLY A 117 -7.97 -10.88 -3.74
C GLY A 117 -7.14 -10.44 -4.95
N TRP A 118 -6.64 -9.19 -4.96
CA TRP A 118 -5.86 -8.67 -6.09
C TRP A 118 -4.38 -9.06 -6.07
N LEU A 119 -3.85 -9.50 -4.93
CA LEU A 119 -2.49 -10.03 -4.84
C LEU A 119 -2.48 -11.49 -5.31
N ARG A 120 -1.68 -11.80 -6.34
CA ARG A 120 -1.57 -13.14 -6.94
C ARG A 120 -0.26 -13.82 -6.59
N HIS A 121 0.82 -13.04 -6.44
CA HIS A 121 2.16 -13.56 -6.22
C HIS A 121 2.64 -13.43 -4.77
N HIS A 122 2.00 -12.57 -3.97
CA HIS A 122 2.37 -12.39 -2.57
C HIS A 122 1.20 -12.54 -1.60
N GLN A 123 1.52 -13.09 -0.44
CA GLN A 123 0.68 -13.11 0.74
C GLN A 123 1.13 -11.99 1.70
N LEU A 124 0.18 -11.18 2.19
CA LEU A 124 0.47 -10.22 3.26
C LEU A 124 0.83 -10.93 4.57
N LEU A 125 1.97 -10.59 5.16
CA LEU A 125 2.40 -11.10 6.47
C LEU A 125 2.07 -10.14 7.63
N GLY A 126 1.94 -8.85 7.32
CA GLY A 126 1.67 -7.80 8.29
C GLY A 126 2.91 -6.96 8.63
N GLN A 127 2.85 -6.21 9.73
CA GLN A 127 3.96 -5.38 10.17
C GLN A 127 5.13 -6.22 10.69
N VAL A 128 6.34 -5.75 10.38
CA VAL A 128 7.60 -6.30 10.88
C VAL A 128 8.42 -5.17 11.48
N HIS A 129 9.18 -5.50 12.54
CA HIS A 129 10.01 -4.53 13.25
C HIS A 129 11.48 -4.95 13.21
N ARG A 130 12.40 -4.00 13.08
CA ARG A 130 13.83 -4.21 13.36
C ARG A 130 14.28 -3.25 14.46
N ALA A 131 15.31 -3.65 15.18
CA ALA A 131 15.99 -2.82 16.16
C ALA A 131 17.48 -3.20 16.16
N PRO A 132 18.21 -2.93 15.06
CA PRO A 132 19.64 -3.18 15.04
C PRO A 132 20.28 -2.44 16.23
N LEU A 133 21.08 -3.16 17.01
CA LEU A 133 21.73 -2.64 18.22
C LEU A 133 20.77 -2.11 19.32
N LEU A 134 19.50 -2.54 19.36
CA LEU A 134 18.49 -2.20 20.39
C LEU A 134 18.02 -0.73 20.46
N PHE A 135 18.50 0.18 19.61
CA PHE A 135 18.14 1.61 19.66
C PHE A 135 17.43 2.14 18.41
N ASP A 136 17.61 1.50 17.26
CA ASP A 136 17.04 1.96 15.97
C ASP A 136 15.74 1.21 15.65
N HIS A 137 14.71 1.43 16.47
CA HIS A 137 13.41 0.79 16.23
C HIS A 137 12.81 1.30 14.92
N HIS A 138 12.58 0.38 14.00
CA HIS A 138 12.00 0.69 12.70
C HIS A 138 10.93 -0.34 12.34
N ALA A 139 9.82 0.13 11.77
CA ALA A 139 8.66 -0.68 11.40
C ALA A 139 8.34 -0.52 9.91
N ALA A 140 7.94 -1.62 9.27
CA ALA A 140 7.52 -1.66 7.88
C ALA A 140 6.54 -2.82 7.67
N VAL A 141 6.10 -3.06 6.43
CA VAL A 141 5.15 -4.15 6.12
C VAL A 141 5.82 -5.22 5.29
N ALA A 142 5.62 -6.48 5.66
CA ALA A 142 6.18 -7.63 4.95
C ALA A 142 5.13 -8.37 4.12
N VAL A 143 5.58 -8.89 2.98
CA VAL A 143 4.83 -9.78 2.10
C VAL A 143 5.69 -11.00 1.75
N ARG A 144 5.06 -12.17 1.58
CA ARG A 144 5.73 -13.42 1.21
C ARG A 144 5.42 -13.76 -0.23
N ASP A 145 6.45 -13.95 -1.04
CA ASP A 145 6.31 -14.58 -2.36
C ASP A 145 5.80 -16.02 -2.16
N VAL A 146 4.62 -16.32 -2.70
CA VAL A 146 3.94 -17.62 -2.49
C VAL A 146 4.62 -18.77 -3.23
N THR A 147 5.45 -18.48 -4.23
CA THR A 147 6.16 -19.48 -5.03
C THR A 147 7.52 -19.79 -4.43
N SER A 148 8.31 -18.75 -4.10
CA SER A 148 9.66 -18.93 -3.57
C SER A 148 9.72 -19.05 -2.05
N GLY A 149 8.69 -18.60 -1.33
CA GLY A 149 8.69 -18.48 0.13
C GLY A 149 9.54 -17.32 0.66
N GLN A 150 10.13 -16.50 -0.23
CA GLN A 150 10.95 -15.36 0.16
C GLN A 150 10.07 -14.23 0.71
N ASP A 151 10.46 -13.72 1.88
CA ASP A 151 9.82 -12.55 2.49
C ASP A 151 10.48 -11.27 1.99
N TRP A 152 9.65 -10.29 1.66
CA TRP A 152 10.02 -8.96 1.19
C TRP A 152 9.40 -7.91 2.09
N VAL A 153 10.08 -6.79 2.27
CA VAL A 153 9.61 -5.63 3.03
C VAL A 153 9.30 -4.50 2.07
N ILE A 154 8.15 -3.87 2.25
CA ILE A 154 7.72 -2.64 1.58
C ILE A 154 7.79 -1.52 2.60
N ASP A 155 8.64 -0.53 2.35
CA ASP A 155 8.98 0.51 3.31
C ASP A 155 9.03 1.89 2.63
N SER A 156 8.09 2.76 3.00
CA SER A 156 7.92 4.10 2.43
C SER A 156 8.65 5.20 3.20
N TRP A 157 9.32 4.89 4.30
CA TRP A 157 9.87 5.90 5.23
C TRP A 157 11.17 6.57 4.77
N PHE A 158 11.99 5.88 3.95
CA PHE A 158 13.36 6.34 3.67
C PHE A 158 13.48 7.59 2.79
N ARG A 159 12.47 7.89 1.98
CA ARG A 159 12.57 8.91 0.91
C ARG A 159 11.50 9.97 1.10
N ASP A 160 11.80 11.18 0.65
CA ASP A 160 10.86 12.30 0.63
C ASP A 160 9.56 11.93 -0.09
N PHE A 161 8.48 12.61 0.27
CA PHE A 161 7.19 12.46 -0.38
C PHE A 161 7.30 12.52 -1.91
N GLY A 162 6.60 11.60 -2.59
CA GLY A 162 6.60 11.49 -4.05
C GLY A 162 7.58 10.44 -4.60
N ALA A 163 8.42 9.86 -3.75
CA ALA A 163 9.20 8.67 -4.10
C ALA A 163 8.43 7.37 -3.83
N PRO A 164 8.60 6.31 -4.65
CA PRO A 164 8.05 5.01 -4.33
C PRO A 164 8.67 4.44 -3.03
N PRO A 165 8.02 3.48 -2.35
CA PRO A 165 8.67 2.76 -1.25
C PRO A 165 9.86 1.95 -1.76
N VAL A 166 10.79 1.62 -0.87
CA VAL A 166 11.78 0.57 -1.17
C VAL A 166 11.12 -0.79 -1.02
N VAL A 167 11.55 -1.76 -1.84
CA VAL A 167 11.14 -3.16 -1.70
C VAL A 167 12.37 -4.05 -1.72
N VAL A 168 12.67 -4.66 -0.58
CA VAL A 168 13.90 -5.42 -0.36
C VAL A 168 13.64 -6.73 0.39
N PRO A 169 14.51 -7.75 0.26
CA PRO A 169 14.37 -8.97 1.05
C PRO A 169 14.34 -8.67 2.56
N LEU A 170 13.46 -9.34 3.30
CA LEU A 170 13.30 -9.14 4.75
C LEU A 170 14.61 -9.37 5.51
N ALA A 171 15.42 -10.36 5.10
CA ALA A 171 16.72 -10.63 5.71
C ALA A 171 17.66 -9.43 5.63
N ILE A 172 17.78 -8.83 4.44
CA ILE A 172 18.61 -7.63 4.22
C ILE A 172 18.05 -6.44 5.01
N TRP A 173 16.72 -6.27 5.02
CA TRP A 173 16.10 -5.20 5.81
C TRP A 173 16.40 -5.32 7.31
N LYS A 174 16.38 -6.55 7.87
CA LYS A 174 16.67 -6.78 9.29
C LYS A 174 18.11 -6.44 9.70
N GLU A 175 19.06 -6.42 8.76
CA GLU A 175 20.47 -6.10 9.00
C GLU A 175 20.76 -4.60 9.08
N GLY A 176 19.74 -3.73 9.01
CA GLY A 176 19.92 -2.28 9.07
C GLY A 176 20.04 -1.62 7.70
N PHE A 177 19.41 -2.20 6.66
CA PHE A 177 19.32 -1.61 5.34
C PHE A 177 18.94 -0.11 5.38
N SER A 178 19.69 0.69 4.64
CA SER A 178 19.37 2.07 4.24
C SER A 178 19.71 2.21 2.75
N PRO A 179 18.84 2.81 1.92
CA PRO A 179 19.09 3.06 0.51
C PRO A 179 20.14 4.16 0.28
#